data_AF-A0A178CZH7-F1
#
_entry.id   AF-A0A178CZH7-F1
#
_cell.length_a   1.000
_cell.length_b   1.000
_cell.length_c   1.000
_cell.angle_alpha   90.00
_cell.angle_beta   90.00
_cell.angle_gamma   90.00
#
_symmetry.space_group_name_H-M   'P 1'
#
loop_
_entity.id
_entity.type
_entity.pdbx_description
1 polymer ?
#
loop_
_entity_poly.entity_id
_entity_poly.type
_entity_poly.pdbx_seq_one_letter_code
_entity_poly.pdbx_strand_id
1 'polypeptide(L)'
;MIVFRPFKGEIITGVIQKCTPEGIRITTRFFDDIFVPPTMLFEGCVYNETEQTWVWETEGDPIYLDEGTIVNVRVEAEKWNDQAPTPPKIRKPGEPEPAPVVEYRVPYSIEVLYPDHKLREHF
;
A
#
# COMPACT_ATOMS: atom_id res chain seq x y z
N MET A 1 -9.55 25.92 4.51
CA MET A 1 -9.31 24.53 5.00
C MET A 1 -8.28 23.90 4.08
N ILE A 2 -7.28 23.22 4.62
CA ILE A 2 -6.21 22.55 3.85
C ILE A 2 -6.45 21.04 3.94
N VAL A 3 -6.36 20.33 2.83
CA VAL A 3 -6.60 18.88 2.73
C VAL A 3 -5.44 18.23 1.99
N PHE A 4 -4.96 17.10 2.48
CA PHE A 4 -4.04 16.24 1.75
C PHE A 4 -4.82 15.28 0.85
N ARG A 5 -4.74 15.50 -0.47
CA ARG A 5 -5.36 14.66 -1.48
C ARG A 5 -4.47 14.66 -2.73
N PRO A 6 -3.43 13.82 -2.77
CA PRO A 6 -2.51 13.81 -3.89
C PRO A 6 -3.19 13.34 -5.18
N PHE A 7 -2.66 13.73 -6.32
CA PHE A 7 -3.24 13.43 -7.63
C PHE A 7 -2.49 12.32 -8.35
N LYS A 8 -3.18 11.63 -9.27
CA LYS A 8 -2.55 10.60 -10.11
C LYS A 8 -1.36 11.19 -10.88
N GLY A 9 -0.21 10.52 -10.78
CA GLY A 9 1.06 10.93 -11.37
C GLY A 9 1.96 11.75 -10.45
N GLU A 10 1.46 12.23 -9.30
CA GLU A 10 2.27 12.93 -8.30
C GLU A 10 3.32 12.00 -7.69
N ILE A 11 4.53 12.52 -7.44
CA ILE A 11 5.60 11.79 -6.76
C ILE A 11 5.59 12.16 -5.27
N ILE A 12 5.47 11.16 -4.41
CA ILE A 12 5.52 11.30 -2.96
C ILE A 12 6.78 10.63 -2.43
N THR A 13 7.50 11.34 -1.55
CA THR A 13 8.58 10.75 -0.78
C THR A 13 8.05 10.23 0.54
N GLY A 14 8.30 8.96 0.83
CA GLY A 14 7.91 8.30 2.08
C GLY A 14 8.98 7.36 2.58
N VAL A 15 8.68 6.68 3.69
CA VAL A 15 9.53 5.68 4.31
C VAL A 15 8.79 4.35 4.29
N ILE A 16 9.47 3.27 3.92
CA ILE A 16 8.90 1.92 4.04
C ILE A 16 8.65 1.63 5.52
N GLN A 17 7.39 1.43 5.88
CA GLN A 17 6.99 1.07 7.23
C GLN A 17 7.03 -0.44 7.43
N LYS A 18 6.57 -1.20 6.43
CA LYS A 18 6.47 -2.66 6.53
C LYS A 18 6.44 -3.31 5.15
N CYS A 19 7.12 -4.44 5.04
CA CYS A 19 7.12 -5.30 3.86
C CYS A 19 6.39 -6.62 4.15
N THR A 20 5.36 -6.93 3.37
CA THR A 20 4.61 -8.19 3.48
C THR A 20 4.48 -8.87 2.12
N PRO A 21 4.10 -10.15 2.04
CA PRO A 21 3.84 -10.81 0.77
C PRO A 21 2.76 -10.11 -0.07
N GLU A 22 1.83 -9.40 0.58
CA GLU A 22 0.76 -8.66 -0.08
C GLU A 22 1.25 -7.34 -0.69
N GLY A 23 2.43 -6.83 -0.32
CA GLY A 23 2.99 -5.59 -0.84
C GLY A 23 3.85 -4.81 0.18
N ILE A 24 4.09 -3.53 -0.13
CA ILE A 24 4.88 -2.62 0.69
C ILE A 24 3.99 -1.51 1.24
N ARG A 25 4.03 -1.31 2.56
CA ARG A 25 3.39 -0.17 3.23
C ARG A 25 4.39 0.96 3.38
N ILE A 26 3.97 2.15 2.98
CA ILE A 26 4.77 3.37 3.03
C ILE A 26 4.07 4.36 3.93
N THR A 27 4.85 5.04 4.75
CA THR A 27 4.37 6.12 5.60
C THR A 27 5.06 7.44 5.25
N THR A 28 4.37 8.53 5.48
CA THR A 28 4.93 9.89 5.48
C THR A 28 4.91 10.43 6.91
N ARG A 29 5.26 11.70 7.11
CA ARG A 29 5.22 12.30 8.46
C ARG A 29 3.81 12.34 9.08
N PHE A 30 2.75 12.33 8.27
CA PHE A 30 1.38 12.59 8.74
C PHE A 30 0.33 11.65 8.14
N PHE A 31 0.72 10.70 7.28
CA PHE A 31 -0.19 9.79 6.59
C PHE A 31 0.46 8.42 6.41
N ASP A 32 -0.24 7.35 6.81
CA ASP A 32 0.28 5.98 6.90
C ASP A 32 -0.32 5.01 5.88
N ASP A 33 -1.49 5.32 5.30
CA ASP A 33 -2.25 4.39 4.44
C ASP A 33 -1.83 4.49 2.97
N ILE A 34 -0.52 4.40 2.70
CA ILE A 34 0.06 4.31 1.34
C ILE A 34 0.52 2.88 1.10
N PHE A 35 0.06 2.29 0.01
CA PHE A 35 0.32 0.88 -0.29
C PHE A 35 0.79 0.67 -1.73
N VAL A 36 1.84 -0.14 -1.87
CA VAL A 36 2.34 -0.64 -3.16
C VAL A 36 2.02 -2.12 -3.25
N PRO A 37 1.07 -2.54 -4.11
CA PRO A 37 0.85 -3.95 -4.38
C PRO A 37 2.02 -4.56 -5.20
N PRO A 38 2.25 -5.88 -5.13
CA PRO A 38 3.31 -6.57 -5.86
C PRO A 38 3.26 -6.35 -7.36
N THR A 39 2.05 -6.22 -7.91
CA THR A 39 1.83 -5.94 -9.34
C THR A 39 2.30 -4.55 -9.78
N MET A 40 2.60 -3.66 -8.83
CA MET A 40 3.10 -2.30 -9.03
C MET A 40 4.55 -2.14 -8.50
N LEU A 41 5.22 -3.24 -8.18
CA LEU A 41 6.67 -3.26 -7.98
C LEU A 41 7.39 -3.42 -9.31
N PHE A 42 8.72 -3.35 -9.27
CA PHE A 42 9.55 -3.61 -10.44
C PHE A 42 9.36 -5.04 -10.96
N GLU A 43 9.52 -5.21 -12.27
CA GLU A 43 9.58 -6.54 -12.86
C GLU A 43 10.79 -7.30 -12.28
N GLY A 44 10.56 -8.52 -11.81
CA GLY A 44 11.59 -9.32 -11.13
C GLY A 44 11.74 -9.06 -9.63
N CYS A 45 10.85 -8.25 -9.01
CA CYS A 45 10.79 -8.17 -7.56
C CYS A 45 10.28 -9.49 -6.94
N VAL A 46 11.02 -10.01 -5.96
CA VAL A 46 10.70 -11.23 -5.21
C VAL A 46 10.64 -10.92 -3.73
N TYR A 47 9.62 -11.42 -3.04
CA TYR A 47 9.53 -11.30 -1.59
C TYR A 47 10.38 -12.38 -0.90
N ASN A 48 11.26 -11.95 0.00
CA ASN A 48 12.00 -12.82 0.89
C ASN A 48 11.29 -12.91 2.24
N GLU A 49 10.67 -14.07 2.52
CA GLU A 49 9.94 -14.31 3.77
C GLU A 49 10.86 -14.37 5.00
N THR A 50 12.11 -14.80 4.84
CA THR A 50 13.06 -14.94 5.96
C THR A 50 13.52 -13.56 6.44
N GLU A 51 13.78 -12.65 5.51
CA GLU A 51 14.24 -11.29 5.81
C GLU A 51 13.09 -10.28 5.91
N GLN A 52 11.86 -10.72 5.59
CA GLN A 52 10.66 -9.90 5.50
C GLN A 52 10.86 -8.67 4.62
N THR A 53 11.57 -8.82 3.49
CA THR A 53 11.95 -7.74 2.59
C THR A 53 11.61 -8.07 1.14
N TRP A 54 11.46 -7.05 0.31
CA TRP A 54 11.34 -7.21 -1.13
C TRP A 54 12.70 -7.00 -1.78
N VAL A 55 13.13 -7.96 -2.59
CA VAL A 55 14.39 -7.91 -3.32
C VAL A 55 14.11 -7.72 -4.79
N TRP A 56 14.71 -6.72 -5.40
CA TRP A 56 14.69 -6.54 -6.84
C TRP A 56 15.97 -7.10 -7.45
N GLU A 57 15.84 -8.22 -8.17
CA GLU A 57 16.96 -8.81 -8.91
C GLU A 57 17.21 -7.99 -10.18
N THR A 58 18.34 -7.28 -10.21
CA THR A 58 18.81 -6.55 -11.40
C THR A 58 19.93 -7.34 -12.08
N GLU A 59 20.34 -6.92 -13.29
CA GLU A 59 21.53 -7.50 -13.95
C GLU A 59 22.83 -7.28 -13.15
N GLY A 60 22.82 -6.33 -12.20
CA GLY A 60 23.94 -6.04 -11.29
C GLY A 60 23.66 -6.57 -9.88
N ASP A 61 23.90 -5.72 -8.89
CA ASP A 61 23.64 -6.07 -7.50
C ASP A 61 22.13 -6.04 -7.19
N PRO A 62 21.62 -7.00 -6.38
CA PRO A 62 20.24 -6.99 -5.95
C PRO A 62 19.97 -5.77 -5.05
N ILE A 63 18.80 -5.15 -5.25
CA ILE A 63 18.36 -4.01 -4.45
C ILE A 63 17.35 -4.49 -3.42
N TYR A 64 17.62 -4.20 -2.14
CA TYR A 64 16.77 -4.57 -1.02
C TYR A 64 15.85 -3.41 -0.64
N LEU A 65 14.56 -3.69 -0.49
CA LEU A 65 13.53 -2.73 -0.11
C LEU A 65 13.11 -3.00 1.34
N ASP A 66 13.94 -2.52 2.26
CA ASP A 66 13.81 -2.78 3.69
C ASP A 66 13.00 -1.70 4.43
N GLU A 67 12.47 -2.08 5.59
CA GLU A 67 11.87 -1.14 6.54
C GLU A 67 12.83 0.00 6.90
N GLY A 68 12.32 1.23 6.91
CA GLY A 68 13.11 2.43 7.16
C GLY A 68 13.76 3.05 5.91
N THR A 69 13.70 2.38 4.75
CA THR A 69 14.24 2.93 3.49
C THR A 69 13.38 4.08 2.99
N ILE A 70 14.02 5.18 2.58
CA ILE A 70 13.36 6.34 1.97
C ILE A 70 13.13 6.07 0.49
N VAL A 71 11.88 6.22 0.05
CA VAL A 71 11.45 5.86 -1.30
C VAL A 71 10.63 6.98 -1.93
N ASN A 72 10.77 7.13 -3.25
CA ASN A 72 9.91 7.98 -4.06
C ASN A 72 8.94 7.10 -4.81
N VAL A 73 7.64 7.35 -4.65
CA VAL A 73 6.57 6.57 -5.28
C VAL A 73 5.63 7.46 -6.06
N ARG A 74 5.10 6.94 -7.16
CA ARG A 74 4.15 7.66 -8.00
C ARG A 74 2.73 7.26 -7.65
N VAL A 75 1.87 8.24 -7.39
CA VAL A 75 0.46 8.00 -7.11
C VAL A 75 -0.25 7.48 -8.36
N GLU A 76 -0.92 6.32 -8.23
CA GLU A 76 -1.70 5.73 -9.32
C GLU A 76 -3.20 5.90 -9.09
N ALA A 77 -3.67 5.69 -7.85
CA ALA A 77 -5.07 5.81 -7.50
C ALA A 77 -5.29 6.15 -6.02
N GLU A 78 -6.39 6.87 -5.76
CA GLU A 78 -6.96 6.99 -4.42
C GLU A 78 -8.09 5.97 -4.25
N LYS A 79 -8.22 5.39 -3.06
CA LYS A 79 -9.31 4.50 -2.68
C LYS A 79 -10.07 5.07 -1.50
N TRP A 80 -11.39 5.12 -1.62
CA TRP A 80 -12.28 5.54 -0.55
C TRP A 80 -13.23 4.41 -0.18
N ASN A 81 -13.27 4.06 1.10
CA ASN A 81 -14.13 3.00 1.60
C ASN A 81 -15.21 3.61 2.50
N ASP A 82 -16.48 3.40 2.10
CA ASP A 82 -17.61 3.80 2.93
C ASP A 82 -17.57 3.04 4.27
N GLN A 83 -17.68 3.79 5.36
CA GLN A 83 -17.68 3.28 6.74
C GLN A 83 -19.11 3.14 7.28
N ALA A 84 -20.12 3.31 6.44
CA ALA A 84 -21.51 3.12 6.84
C ALA A 84 -21.68 1.72 7.45
N PRO A 85 -22.28 1.62 8.66
CA PRO A 85 -22.51 0.34 9.28
C PRO A 85 -23.43 -0.49 8.39
N THR A 86 -23.05 -1.75 8.16
CA THR A 86 -23.91 -2.69 7.44
C THR A 86 -25.25 -2.83 8.15
N PRO A 87 -26.39 -2.77 7.42
CA PRO A 87 -27.70 -2.96 8.03
C PRO A 87 -27.77 -4.29 8.79
N PRO A 88 -28.43 -4.34 9.96
CA PRO A 88 -28.59 -5.57 10.72
C PRO A 88 -29.29 -6.61 9.85
N LYS A 89 -28.71 -7.82 9.73
CA LYS A 89 -29.32 -8.93 9.00
C LYS A 89 -30.58 -9.38 9.75
N ILE A 90 -31.75 -9.33 9.11
CA ILE A 90 -33.02 -9.79 9.68
C ILE A 90 -32.93 -11.31 9.92
N ARG A 91 -33.10 -11.71 11.17
CA ARG A 91 -32.91 -13.08 11.67
C ARG A 91 -34.06 -14.00 11.23
N LYS A 92 -33.76 -15.24 10.84
CA LYS A 92 -34.75 -16.33 10.86
C LYS A 92 -34.72 -17.01 12.24
N PRO A 93 -35.87 -17.46 12.79
CA PRO A 93 -35.89 -18.14 14.08
C PRO A 93 -35.04 -19.42 14.05
N GLY A 94 -34.06 -19.56 14.95
CA GLY A 94 -33.26 -20.77 15.13
C GLY A 94 -31.80 -20.70 14.66
N GLU A 95 -31.36 -19.62 14.02
CA GLU A 95 -29.94 -19.45 13.67
C GLU A 95 -29.10 -18.89 14.85
N PRO A 96 -27.88 -19.41 15.08
CA PRO A 96 -26.96 -18.85 16.05
C PRO A 96 -26.63 -17.39 15.70
N GLU A 97 -26.39 -16.57 16.72
CA GLU A 97 -26.10 -15.15 16.53
C GLU A 97 -24.80 -15.00 15.71
N PRO A 98 -24.83 -14.35 14.53
CA PRO A 98 -23.60 -14.07 13.81
C PRO A 98 -22.79 -13.07 14.62
N ALA A 99 -21.50 -13.32 14.79
CA ALA A 99 -20.59 -12.31 15.33
C ALA A 99 -20.78 -10.99 14.54
N PRO A 100 -20.74 -9.82 15.20
CA PRO A 100 -20.81 -8.55 14.49
C PRO A 100 -19.65 -8.47 13.50
N VAL A 101 -19.93 -8.66 12.22
CA VAL A 101 -18.94 -8.52 11.15
C VAL A 101 -18.88 -7.03 10.81
N VAL A 102 -18.17 -6.26 11.62
CA VAL A 102 -17.71 -4.93 11.20
C VAL A 102 -16.43 -5.17 10.42
N GLU A 103 -16.56 -5.28 9.10
CA GLU A 103 -15.40 -5.40 8.21
C GLU A 103 -14.73 -4.02 8.14
N TYR A 104 -13.82 -3.75 9.07
CA TYR A 104 -13.09 -2.48 9.09
C TYR A 104 -12.22 -2.36 7.85
N ARG A 105 -12.47 -1.30 7.07
CA ARG A 105 -11.67 -0.94 5.88
C ARG A 105 -11.11 0.44 6.11
N VAL A 106 -9.85 0.67 5.74
CA VAL A 106 -9.25 2.01 5.86
C VAL A 106 -10.07 3.03 5.05
N PRO A 107 -10.51 4.14 5.63
CA PRO A 107 -11.43 5.06 4.94
C PRO A 107 -10.82 5.70 3.70
N TYR A 108 -9.53 6.00 3.73
CA TYR A 108 -8.79 6.60 2.61
C TYR A 108 -7.42 5.93 2.51
N SER A 109 -7.10 5.40 1.34
CA SER A 109 -5.77 4.85 1.05
C SER A 109 -5.30 5.24 -0.33
N ILE A 110 -3.98 5.24 -0.51
CA ILE A 110 -3.32 5.61 -1.76
C ILE A 110 -2.61 4.38 -2.31
N GLU A 111 -2.91 4.04 -3.56
CA GLU A 111 -2.15 3.05 -4.30
C GLU A 111 -1.08 3.75 -5.14
N VAL A 112 0.14 3.25 -5.01
CA VAL A 112 1.30 3.88 -5.64
C VAL A 112 2.15 2.84 -6.37
N LEU A 113 2.78 3.29 -7.45
CA LEU A 113 3.73 2.54 -8.27
C LEU A 113 5.14 2.92 -7.86
N TYR A 114 6.04 1.95 -7.83
CA TYR A 114 7.45 2.24 -7.73
C TYR A 114 7.99 2.71 -9.11
N PRO A 115 8.49 3.95 -9.23
CA PRO A 115 8.92 4.48 -10.51
C PRO A 115 10.17 3.73 -10.98
N ASP A 116 10.15 3.30 -12.25
CA ASP A 116 11.28 2.67 -12.94
C ASP A 116 12.58 3.47 -12.67
N HIS A 117 13.66 2.77 -12.32
CA HIS A 117 14.97 3.37 -12.08
C HIS A 117 15.44 4.20 -13.30
N LYS A 118 15.03 3.85 -14.52
CA LYS A 118 15.33 4.62 -15.74
C LYS A 118 14.72 6.03 -15.78
N LEU A 119 13.74 6.33 -14.92
CA LEU A 119 13.14 7.67 -14.83
C LEU A 119 14.00 8.66 -14.02
N ARG A 120 15.09 8.22 -13.37
CA ARG A 120 16.01 9.12 -12.65
C ARG A 120 16.85 10.02 -13.55
N GLU A 121 16.89 9.78 -14.86
CA GLU A 121 17.71 10.59 -15.79
C GLU A 121 16.97 11.80 -16.40
N HIS A 122 15.70 12.04 -16.03
CA HIS A 122 14.89 13.12 -16.61
C HIS A 122 14.35 14.16 -15.61
N PHE A 123 14.93 14.23 -14.40
CA PHE A 123 14.63 15.28 -13.42
C PHE A 123 15.90 15.89 -12.83
#